data_AF-D8Q6S8-F1
#
_entry.id   AF-D8Q6S8-F1
#
_cell.length_a   1.000
_cell.length_b   1.000
_cell.length_c   1.000
_cell.angle_alpha   90.00
_cell.angle_beta   90.00
_cell.angle_gamma   90.00
#
_symmetry.space_group_name_H-M   'P 1'
#
loop_
_entity.id
_entity.type
_entity.pdbx_description
1 polymer ?
#
loop_
_entity_poly.entity_id
_entity_poly.type
_entity_poly.pdbx_seq_one_letter_code
_entity_poly.pdbx_strand_id
1 'polypeptide(L)'
;MPIGSRKLSISSLFQYSRRQKESNATVVSFPLLDLPQEILERVIVLARPLDIVSLSRTCRVLHALTTQRRLWLEVAEIVTELNNMVIQRSLLDAMSLRDLIHFSASSTLFLRRLESLGQVKKPTRSAFRLRPRTQRALPVLFPPKRIEDDGIHATYLTLVSGGRFLLAQHTTPTGATARLLRLSDAGDGTLEVYEVAVKSFEGYCRIHNHWATSHRRTVLRFAVLEKFESSPSTLAIYDVDTATIQPEFTLVARSSDPLPALHPRSLVSHCDERRVALCGECAVAIWDFIHDRMVSFKCPRAEDPRYPYVRETLPPLAKLLMTERAEQHVKVVDNRVLYFQQSLILIYQLPEDADGHLCTLEPSFRLAVGDDGLTVNNVYFSRAPAIPNQPFRFHVHSWSSDTLRTYELPPGSGVPFSHPLRAVHCPRIEARDGCEAPRNPWAVQASASYTTCDGTCFIPRPSSGLRSTVLWFDLERENESGEGSDDVRAGHAELVHRDDFSRAQGIAFDPATGRLCVASESGGLLVADYV
;
A
#
# COMPACT_ATOMS: atom_id res chain seq x y z
N MET A 1 -38.00 -7.67 -30.41
CA MET A 1 -38.61 -6.73 -29.45
C MET A 1 -37.51 -5.88 -28.82
N PRO A 2 -37.48 -4.55 -29.02
CA PRO A 2 -36.43 -3.72 -28.44
C PRO A 2 -36.83 -3.28 -27.02
N ILE A 3 -35.93 -3.50 -26.06
CA ILE A 3 -36.05 -3.03 -24.68
C ILE A 3 -35.64 -1.55 -24.66
N GLY A 4 -36.61 -0.65 -24.53
CA GLY A 4 -36.39 0.78 -24.45
C GLY A 4 -35.77 1.18 -23.10
N SER A 5 -34.54 1.71 -23.12
CA SER A 5 -33.93 2.36 -21.96
C SER A 5 -34.62 3.71 -21.69
N ARG A 6 -35.44 3.79 -20.65
CA ARG A 6 -35.97 5.08 -20.15
C ARG A 6 -34.83 5.87 -19.50
N LYS A 7 -34.29 6.85 -20.25
CA LYS A 7 -33.47 7.92 -19.67
C LYS A 7 -34.39 8.78 -18.79
N LEU A 8 -34.30 8.63 -17.47
CA LEU A 8 -34.88 9.58 -16.54
C LEU A 8 -34.09 10.89 -16.67
N SER A 9 -34.66 11.84 -17.40
CA SER A 9 -34.09 13.17 -17.55
C SER A 9 -34.25 13.94 -16.24
N ILE A 10 -33.14 14.41 -15.66
CA ILE A 10 -33.10 15.30 -14.49
C ILE A 10 -33.94 16.58 -14.72
N SER A 11 -34.28 16.91 -15.97
CA SER A 11 -35.19 17.99 -16.32
C SER A 11 -36.60 17.88 -15.71
N SER A 12 -37.08 16.67 -15.40
CA SER A 12 -38.43 16.47 -14.85
C SER A 12 -38.54 16.88 -13.38
N LEU A 13 -37.44 16.85 -12.61
CA LEU A 13 -37.42 17.33 -11.22
C LEU A 13 -37.52 18.87 -11.15
N PHE A 14 -36.98 19.59 -12.14
CA PHE A 14 -37.04 21.05 -12.17
C PHE A 14 -38.29 21.61 -12.85
N GLN A 15 -39.04 20.81 -13.61
CA GLN A 15 -40.32 21.24 -14.19
C GLN A 15 -41.48 21.21 -13.19
N TYR A 16 -41.38 20.43 -12.11
CA TYR A 16 -42.43 20.39 -11.08
C TYR A 16 -42.50 21.69 -10.27
N SER A 17 -41.39 22.42 -10.14
CA SER A 17 -41.34 23.67 -9.37
C SER A 17 -41.93 24.90 -10.09
N ARG A 18 -42.20 24.81 -11.41
CA ARG A 18 -42.65 25.98 -12.19
C ARG A 18 -44.17 26.12 -12.34
N ARG A 19 -44.96 25.16 -11.84
CA ARG A 19 -46.44 25.19 -11.88
C ARG A 19 -47.10 25.56 -10.53
N GLN A 20 -46.35 25.71 -9.45
CA GLN A 20 -46.84 26.34 -8.21
C GLN A 20 -46.55 27.84 -8.22
N LYS A 21 -47.19 28.54 -9.15
CA LYS A 21 -47.29 30.00 -9.12
C LYS A 21 -48.69 30.26 -8.56
N GLU A 22 -48.77 30.76 -7.32
CA GLU A 22 -49.94 31.40 -6.65
C GLU A 22 -50.41 30.85 -5.29
N SER A 23 -49.79 29.82 -4.70
CA SER A 23 -49.90 29.62 -3.25
C SER A 23 -48.61 30.12 -2.57
N ASN A 24 -48.72 30.71 -1.38
CA ASN A 24 -47.64 31.23 -0.53
C ASN A 24 -46.57 30.17 -0.22
N ALA A 25 -45.80 29.75 -1.22
CA ALA A 25 -44.70 28.82 -1.10
C ALA A 25 -43.55 29.55 -0.42
N THR A 26 -43.49 29.40 0.90
CA THR A 26 -42.29 29.67 1.70
C THR A 26 -41.10 29.09 0.95
N VAL A 27 -40.19 29.96 0.48
CA VAL A 27 -38.93 29.55 -0.11
C VAL A 27 -38.26 28.64 0.91
N VAL A 28 -38.21 27.34 0.61
CA VAL A 28 -37.53 26.37 1.47
C VAL A 28 -36.06 26.76 1.40
N SER A 29 -35.56 27.43 2.45
CA SER A 29 -34.14 27.75 2.54
C SER A 29 -33.39 26.43 2.58
N PHE A 30 -32.25 26.37 1.90
CA PHE A 30 -31.38 25.22 1.96
C PHE A 30 -30.52 25.41 3.23
N PRO A 31 -30.76 24.66 4.32
CA PRO A 31 -30.22 25.01 5.65
C PRO A 31 -28.68 25.06 5.69
N LEU A 32 -28.01 24.36 4.76
CA LEU A 32 -26.56 24.37 4.63
C LEU A 32 -26.01 25.74 4.15
N LEU A 33 -26.77 26.48 3.33
CA LEU A 33 -26.37 27.80 2.85
C LEU A 33 -26.63 28.90 3.90
N ASP A 34 -27.39 28.59 4.95
CA ASP A 34 -27.64 29.48 6.08
C ASP A 34 -26.49 29.43 7.11
N LEU A 35 -25.54 28.49 6.94
CA LEU A 35 -24.33 28.41 7.78
C LEU A 35 -23.36 29.56 7.46
N PRO A 36 -22.60 30.04 8.47
CA PRO A 36 -21.47 30.94 8.23
C PRO A 36 -20.50 30.35 7.20
N GLN A 37 -19.96 31.20 6.33
CA GLN A 37 -19.10 30.79 5.23
C GLN A 37 -17.92 29.93 5.72
N GLU A 38 -17.33 30.27 6.85
CA GLU A 38 -16.19 29.57 7.44
C GLU A 38 -16.54 28.13 7.83
N ILE A 39 -17.76 27.91 8.35
CA ILE A 39 -18.25 26.58 8.69
C ILE A 39 -18.51 25.78 7.41
N LEU A 40 -19.08 26.41 6.39
CA LEU A 40 -19.34 25.77 5.11
C LEU A 40 -18.04 25.36 4.42
N GLU A 41 -17.00 26.21 4.43
CA GLU A 41 -15.67 25.89 3.93
C GLU A 41 -15.06 24.69 4.68
N ARG A 42 -15.18 24.63 6.01
CA ARG A 42 -14.71 23.48 6.80
C ARG A 42 -15.44 22.19 6.46
N VAL A 43 -16.76 22.23 6.26
CA VAL A 43 -17.53 21.06 5.81
C VAL A 43 -17.08 20.61 4.42
N ILE A 44 -16.88 21.54 3.49
CA ILE A 44 -16.46 21.22 2.12
C ILE A 44 -15.05 20.61 2.09
N VAL A 45 -14.10 21.13 2.88
CA VAL A 45 -12.71 20.64 2.93
C VAL A 45 -12.62 19.19 3.42
N LEU A 46 -13.58 18.75 4.25
CA LEU A 46 -13.66 17.36 4.72
C LEU A 46 -14.34 16.40 3.72
N ALA A 47 -14.97 16.92 2.67
CA ALA A 47 -15.58 16.10 1.63
C ALA A 47 -14.52 15.48 0.71
N ARG A 48 -14.87 14.38 0.02
CA ARG A 48 -13.95 13.78 -0.95
C ARG A 48 -13.73 14.76 -2.12
N PRO A 49 -12.54 14.80 -2.72
CA PRO A 49 -12.23 15.72 -3.82
C PRO A 49 -13.24 15.70 -4.98
N LEU A 50 -13.73 14.52 -5.37
CA LEU A 50 -14.74 14.40 -6.43
C LEU A 50 -16.13 14.89 -6.02
N ASP A 51 -16.45 14.87 -4.73
CA ASP A 51 -17.69 15.41 -4.19
C ASP A 51 -17.64 16.95 -4.20
N ILE A 52 -16.48 17.53 -3.86
CA ILE A 52 -16.25 18.99 -3.97
C ILE A 52 -16.43 19.45 -5.42
N VAL A 53 -15.86 18.73 -6.39
CA VAL A 53 -16.06 19.01 -7.83
C VAL A 53 -17.55 18.91 -8.19
N SER A 54 -18.28 17.96 -7.63
CA SER A 54 -19.72 17.80 -7.87
C SER A 54 -20.53 18.95 -7.24
N LEU A 55 -20.20 19.35 -6.01
CA LEU A 55 -20.79 20.48 -5.30
C LEU A 55 -20.63 21.79 -6.09
N SER A 56 -19.50 21.98 -6.77
CA SER A 56 -19.24 23.17 -7.62
C SER A 56 -20.26 23.35 -8.76
N ARG A 57 -21.01 22.29 -9.11
CA ARG A 57 -21.99 22.28 -10.20
C ARG A 57 -23.43 22.49 -9.72
N THR A 58 -23.66 22.59 -8.42
CA THR A 58 -25.01 22.61 -7.84
C THR A 58 -25.63 24.02 -7.81
N CYS A 59 -24.93 25.02 -7.27
CA CYS A 59 -25.39 26.40 -7.21
C CYS A 59 -24.22 27.40 -7.28
N ARG A 60 -24.52 28.68 -7.55
CA ARG A 60 -23.50 29.74 -7.72
C ARG A 60 -22.68 29.99 -6.45
N VAL A 61 -23.31 29.91 -5.27
CA VAL A 61 -22.63 30.12 -3.98
C VAL A 61 -21.60 29.02 -3.75
N LEU A 62 -22.01 27.75 -3.85
CA LEU A 62 -21.10 26.62 -3.72
C LEU A 62 -20.04 26.62 -4.82
N HIS A 63 -20.37 27.02 -6.05
CA HIS A 63 -19.39 27.21 -7.11
C HIS A 63 -18.31 28.23 -6.72
N ALA A 64 -18.71 29.39 -6.18
CA ALA A 64 -17.77 30.42 -5.75
C ALA A 64 -16.85 29.94 -4.61
N LEU A 65 -17.38 29.17 -3.65
CA LEU A 65 -16.58 28.60 -2.55
C LEU A 65 -15.63 27.50 -3.02
N THR A 66 -16.15 26.53 -3.78
CA THR A 66 -15.38 25.38 -4.28
C THR A 66 -14.39 25.72 -5.39
N THR A 67 -14.36 26.95 -5.88
CA THR A 67 -13.34 27.41 -6.85
C THR A 67 -12.25 28.27 -6.21
N GLN A 68 -12.29 28.48 -4.89
CA GLN A 68 -11.21 29.17 -4.20
C GLN A 68 -9.94 28.31 -4.15
N ARG A 69 -8.82 28.88 -4.57
CA ARG A 69 -7.51 28.21 -4.53
C ARG A 69 -7.11 27.78 -3.12
N ARG A 70 -7.40 28.62 -2.12
CA ARG A 70 -7.11 28.33 -0.70
C ARG A 70 -7.78 27.05 -0.22
N LEU A 71 -9.06 26.85 -0.57
CA LEU A 71 -9.80 25.64 -0.24
C LEU A 71 -9.09 24.39 -0.79
N TRP A 72 -8.64 24.44 -2.04
CA TRP A 72 -7.95 23.31 -2.67
C TRP A 72 -6.53 23.07 -2.15
N LEU A 73 -5.86 24.09 -1.61
CA LEU A 73 -4.59 23.90 -0.89
C LEU A 73 -4.79 23.11 0.40
N GLU A 74 -5.86 23.38 1.15
CA GLU A 74 -6.20 22.64 2.37
C GLU A 74 -6.62 21.20 2.03
N VAL A 75 -7.45 21.02 0.98
CA VAL A 75 -7.82 19.67 0.47
C VAL A 75 -6.56 18.89 0.03
N ALA A 76 -5.65 19.52 -0.70
CA ALA A 76 -4.41 18.87 -1.14
C ALA A 76 -3.51 18.46 0.04
N GLU A 77 -3.46 19.26 1.11
CA GLU A 77 -2.74 18.89 2.34
C GLU A 77 -3.34 17.67 3.03
N ILE A 78 -4.67 17.63 3.14
CA ILE A 78 -5.39 16.48 3.72
C ILE A 78 -5.13 15.24 2.86
N VAL A 79 -5.23 15.33 1.54
CA VAL A 79 -4.96 14.20 0.63
C VAL A 79 -3.50 13.73 0.73
N THR A 80 -2.55 14.67 0.84
CA THR A 80 -1.12 14.37 1.04
C THR A 80 -0.92 13.59 2.33
N GLU A 81 -1.53 14.03 3.43
CA GLU A 81 -1.43 13.38 4.74
C GLU A 81 -2.11 12.00 4.75
N LEU A 82 -3.34 11.90 4.24
CA LEU A 82 -4.10 10.64 4.18
C LEU A 82 -3.40 9.55 3.36
N ASN A 83 -2.61 9.94 2.35
CA ASN A 83 -1.89 9.01 1.49
C ASN A 83 -0.38 8.93 1.82
N ASN A 84 0.07 9.52 2.95
CA ASN A 84 1.47 9.57 3.37
C ASN A 84 2.43 10.11 2.28
N MET A 85 1.99 11.06 1.45
CA MET A 85 2.79 11.58 0.35
C MET A 85 3.88 12.54 0.84
N VAL A 86 5.09 12.39 0.29
CA VAL A 86 6.21 13.30 0.61
C VAL A 86 6.24 14.44 -0.39
N ILE A 87 5.53 15.52 -0.05
CA ILE A 87 5.40 16.71 -0.88
C ILE A 87 5.68 17.96 -0.05
N GLN A 88 6.57 18.82 -0.57
CA GLN A 88 6.87 20.11 0.02
C GLN A 88 5.67 21.07 -0.13
N ARG A 89 5.36 21.83 0.93
CA ARG A 89 4.27 22.82 0.90
C ARG A 89 4.47 23.88 -0.19
N SER A 90 5.72 24.30 -0.41
CA SER A 90 6.08 25.22 -1.49
C SER A 90 5.68 24.73 -2.89
N LEU A 91 5.67 23.41 -3.10
CA LEU A 91 5.21 22.83 -4.37
C LEU A 91 3.70 22.98 -4.51
N LEU A 92 2.93 22.67 -3.46
CA LEU A 92 1.47 22.88 -3.46
C LEU A 92 1.16 24.37 -3.64
N ASP A 93 1.90 25.25 -2.99
CA ASP A 93 1.77 26.70 -3.11
C ASP A 93 2.11 27.23 -4.51
N ALA A 94 2.92 26.50 -5.30
CA ALA A 94 3.20 26.84 -6.69
C ALA A 94 2.14 26.29 -7.66
N MET A 95 1.34 25.30 -7.27
CA MET A 95 0.34 24.69 -8.14
C MET A 95 -0.80 25.67 -8.47
N SER A 96 -1.24 25.66 -9.73
CA SER A 96 -2.46 26.37 -10.13
C SER A 96 -3.69 25.73 -9.47
N LEU A 97 -4.83 26.44 -9.45
CA LEU A 97 -6.08 25.86 -8.97
C LEU A 97 -6.43 24.55 -9.70
N ARG A 98 -6.20 24.51 -11.02
CA ARG A 98 -6.46 23.33 -11.84
C ARG A 98 -5.58 22.15 -11.42
N ASP A 99 -4.31 22.41 -11.14
CA ASP A 99 -3.36 21.38 -10.74
C ASP A 99 -3.65 20.86 -9.34
N LEU A 100 -4.05 21.73 -8.39
CA LEU A 100 -4.49 21.31 -7.06
C LEU A 100 -5.75 20.43 -7.11
N ILE A 101 -6.72 20.77 -7.95
CA ILE A 101 -7.93 19.94 -8.18
C ILE A 101 -7.52 18.58 -8.74
N HIS A 102 -6.66 18.58 -9.77
CA HIS A 102 -6.20 17.35 -10.41
C HIS A 102 -5.42 16.47 -9.43
N PHE A 103 -4.47 17.05 -8.70
CA PHE A 103 -3.67 16.38 -7.68
C PHE A 103 -4.55 15.75 -6.60
N SER A 104 -5.51 16.51 -6.06
CA SER A 104 -6.39 16.02 -5.00
C SER A 104 -7.31 14.90 -5.49
N ALA A 105 -7.76 14.94 -6.75
CA ALA A 105 -8.68 13.97 -7.31
C ALA A 105 -8.02 12.78 -8.01
N SER A 106 -6.70 12.79 -8.23
CA SER A 106 -6.02 11.84 -9.13
C SER A 106 -6.17 10.40 -8.65
N SER A 107 -5.95 10.14 -7.36
CA SER A 107 -6.06 8.81 -6.75
C SER A 107 -7.43 8.19 -6.98
N THR A 108 -8.49 8.92 -6.63
CA THR A 108 -9.86 8.45 -6.76
C THR A 108 -10.27 8.29 -8.22
N LEU A 109 -9.84 9.20 -9.11
CA LEU A 109 -10.10 9.07 -10.55
C LEU A 109 -9.41 7.84 -11.13
N PHE A 110 -8.17 7.59 -10.74
CA PHE A 110 -7.40 6.45 -11.19
C PHE A 110 -7.98 5.14 -10.67
N LEU A 111 -8.35 5.08 -9.39
CA LEU A 111 -9.07 3.95 -8.80
C LEU A 111 -10.37 3.67 -9.56
N ARG A 112 -11.21 4.68 -9.81
CA ARG A 112 -12.45 4.50 -10.61
C ARG A 112 -12.16 3.97 -12.01
N ARG A 113 -11.06 4.38 -12.66
CA ARG A 113 -10.64 3.81 -13.95
C ARG A 113 -10.27 2.34 -13.80
N LEU A 114 -9.46 1.99 -12.80
CA LEU A 114 -9.10 0.59 -12.51
C LEU A 114 -10.33 -0.27 -12.20
N GLU A 115 -11.26 0.24 -11.40
CA GLU A 115 -12.53 -0.42 -11.08
C GLU A 115 -13.36 -0.67 -12.33
N SER A 116 -13.53 0.35 -13.18
CA SER A 116 -14.30 0.23 -14.42
C SER A 116 -13.72 -0.81 -15.39
N LEU A 117 -12.41 -1.06 -15.30
CA LEU A 117 -11.70 -2.07 -16.08
C LEU A 117 -11.77 -3.46 -15.42
N GLY A 118 -11.65 -3.53 -14.10
CA GLY A 118 -11.57 -4.79 -13.36
C GLY A 118 -12.92 -5.44 -13.03
N GLN A 119 -14.01 -4.66 -12.94
CA GLN A 119 -15.31 -5.12 -12.42
C GLN A 119 -16.25 -5.77 -13.45
N VAL A 120 -15.82 -5.97 -14.71
CA VAL A 120 -16.75 -6.50 -15.73
C VAL A 120 -17.09 -7.96 -15.40
N LYS A 121 -18.28 -8.18 -14.82
CA LYS A 121 -18.91 -9.48 -14.47
C LYS A 121 -18.92 -10.51 -15.61
N LYS A 122 -18.56 -10.11 -16.82
CA LYS A 122 -18.24 -10.97 -17.95
C LYS A 122 -16.87 -10.55 -18.47
N PRO A 123 -15.81 -11.35 -18.31
CA PRO A 123 -14.54 -11.08 -18.95
C PRO A 123 -14.77 -11.06 -20.46
N THR A 124 -14.91 -9.86 -21.05
CA THR A 124 -14.79 -9.73 -22.50
C THR A 124 -13.39 -10.17 -22.86
N ARG A 125 -13.26 -11.00 -23.91
CA ARG A 125 -12.07 -11.79 -24.29
C ARG A 125 -10.73 -11.03 -24.41
N SER A 126 -10.71 -9.71 -24.26
CA SER A 126 -9.51 -8.89 -24.17
C SER A 126 -9.26 -8.52 -22.70
N ALA A 127 -8.21 -9.07 -22.10
CA ALA A 127 -7.70 -8.59 -20.81
C ALA A 127 -7.60 -7.06 -20.83
N PHE A 128 -8.14 -6.40 -19.79
CA PHE A 128 -8.18 -4.95 -19.72
C PHE A 128 -6.76 -4.43 -19.50
N ARG A 129 -6.27 -3.70 -20.51
CA ARG A 129 -4.90 -3.19 -20.56
C ARG A 129 -4.91 -1.68 -20.39
N LEU A 130 -4.25 -1.22 -19.35
CA LEU A 130 -3.88 0.17 -19.21
C LEU A 130 -2.59 0.42 -19.98
N ARG A 131 -2.63 1.40 -20.87
CA ARG A 131 -1.43 1.91 -21.55
C ARG A 131 -0.97 3.18 -20.83
N PRO A 132 0.34 3.37 -20.68
CA PRO A 132 0.86 4.55 -20.02
C PRO A 132 0.63 5.75 -20.92
N ARG A 133 0.25 6.87 -20.31
CA ARG A 133 0.19 8.17 -20.98
C ARG A 133 1.59 8.63 -21.36
N THR A 134 2.55 8.40 -20.46
CA THR A 134 3.97 8.67 -20.66
C THR A 134 4.79 7.50 -20.17
N GLN A 135 5.84 7.15 -20.92
CA GLN A 135 6.80 6.14 -20.53
C GLN A 135 8.20 6.61 -20.91
N ARG A 136 9.16 6.43 -20.01
CA ARG A 136 10.52 6.93 -20.18
C ARG A 136 11.50 5.91 -19.62
N ALA A 137 12.45 5.50 -20.44
CA ALA A 137 13.57 4.67 -20.00
C ALA A 137 14.68 5.59 -19.49
N LEU A 138 15.22 5.25 -18.34
CA LEU A 138 16.30 5.96 -17.66
C LEU A 138 17.62 5.26 -17.93
N PRO A 139 18.74 6.00 -17.77
CA PRO A 139 20.06 5.40 -17.82
C PRO A 139 20.19 4.23 -16.85
N VAL A 140 21.11 3.33 -17.17
CA VAL A 140 21.48 2.21 -16.31
C VAL A 140 21.94 2.75 -14.96
N LEU A 141 21.17 2.49 -13.90
CA LEU A 141 21.43 3.00 -12.55
C LEU A 141 22.41 2.14 -11.77
N PHE A 142 22.42 0.84 -12.08
CA PHE A 142 23.28 -0.14 -11.45
C PHE A 142 24.09 -0.84 -12.54
N PRO A 143 25.39 -1.08 -12.30
CA PRO A 143 26.21 -1.78 -13.27
C PRO A 143 25.55 -3.12 -13.63
N PRO A 144 25.49 -3.48 -14.92
CA PRO A 144 24.90 -4.75 -15.32
C PRO A 144 25.64 -5.88 -14.62
N LYS A 145 24.90 -6.93 -14.23
CA LYS A 145 25.48 -8.14 -13.66
C LYS A 145 26.59 -8.63 -14.58
N ARG A 146 27.84 -8.66 -14.09
CA ARG A 146 28.92 -9.32 -14.82
C ARG A 146 28.63 -10.81 -14.82
N ILE A 147 28.78 -11.46 -15.97
CA ILE A 147 28.51 -12.90 -16.12
C ILE A 147 29.36 -13.72 -15.14
N GLU A 148 30.53 -13.20 -14.77
CA GLU A 148 31.49 -13.83 -13.86
C GLU A 148 31.13 -13.70 -12.38
N ASP A 149 30.20 -12.80 -12.01
CA ASP A 149 29.72 -12.71 -10.64
C ASP A 149 28.59 -13.73 -10.43
N ASP A 150 28.95 -14.92 -9.93
CA ASP A 150 28.01 -15.95 -9.49
C ASP A 150 27.11 -15.49 -8.32
N GLY A 151 27.31 -14.28 -7.81
CA GLY A 151 26.50 -13.64 -6.79
C GLY A 151 25.02 -13.44 -7.19
N ILE A 152 24.15 -13.55 -6.19
CA ILE A 152 22.75 -13.14 -6.30
C ILE A 152 22.72 -11.60 -6.25
N HIS A 153 22.59 -10.96 -7.41
CA HIS A 153 22.30 -9.53 -7.51
C HIS A 153 20.80 -9.32 -7.40
N ALA A 154 20.38 -8.46 -6.49
CA ALA A 154 18.98 -8.11 -6.33
C ALA A 154 18.80 -6.59 -6.40
N THR A 155 17.90 -6.15 -7.27
CA THR A 155 17.46 -4.75 -7.38
C THR A 155 16.09 -4.61 -6.74
N TYR A 156 16.03 -3.93 -5.59
CA TYR A 156 14.79 -3.61 -4.91
C TYR A 156 14.37 -2.19 -5.27
N LEU A 157 13.11 -2.03 -5.70
CA LEU A 157 12.52 -0.74 -5.98
C LEU A 157 11.46 -0.44 -4.92
N THR A 158 11.42 0.80 -4.45
CA THR A 158 10.40 1.28 -3.54
C THR A 158 10.03 2.70 -3.95
N LEU A 159 8.81 2.83 -4.49
CA LEU A 159 8.28 4.12 -4.88
C LEU A 159 7.60 4.73 -3.66
N VAL A 160 8.11 5.89 -3.22
CA VAL A 160 7.54 6.63 -2.10
C VAL A 160 6.17 7.15 -2.50
N SER A 161 5.21 7.10 -1.56
CA SER A 161 3.86 7.63 -1.75
C SER A 161 3.88 9.03 -2.35
N GLY A 162 3.04 9.23 -3.38
CA GLY A 162 3.02 10.43 -4.21
C GLY A 162 3.97 10.37 -5.40
N GLY A 163 4.65 9.24 -5.63
CA GLY A 163 5.32 8.90 -6.89
C GLY A 163 6.57 9.72 -7.24
N ARG A 164 6.92 10.72 -6.44
CA ARG A 164 8.01 11.66 -6.76
C ARG A 164 9.40 11.12 -6.45
N PHE A 165 9.51 10.29 -5.41
CA PHE A 165 10.79 9.74 -4.99
C PHE A 165 10.80 8.23 -5.19
N LEU A 166 11.85 7.73 -5.83
CA LEU A 166 12.10 6.30 -5.99
C LEU A 166 13.37 5.95 -5.23
N LEU A 167 13.23 5.06 -4.25
CA LEU A 167 14.35 4.39 -3.64
C LEU A 167 14.68 3.15 -4.47
N ALA A 168 15.89 3.11 -5.01
CA ALA A 168 16.43 1.98 -5.73
C ALA A 168 17.63 1.43 -4.96
N GLN A 169 17.56 0.14 -4.59
CA GLN A 169 18.62 -0.53 -3.85
C GLN A 169 19.17 -1.70 -4.65
N HIS A 170 20.47 -1.72 -4.86
CA HIS A 170 21.18 -2.84 -5.46
C HIS A 170 22.04 -3.53 -4.40
N THR A 171 21.85 -4.83 -4.24
CA THR A 171 22.54 -5.64 -3.23
C THR A 171 23.46 -6.63 -3.93
N THR A 172 24.71 -6.69 -3.45
CA THR A 172 25.72 -7.69 -3.83
C THR A 172 26.11 -8.51 -2.59
N PRO A 173 26.87 -9.61 -2.73
CA PRO A 173 27.37 -10.35 -1.58
C PRO A 173 28.28 -9.52 -0.66
N THR A 174 28.99 -8.54 -1.21
CA THR A 174 30.01 -7.75 -0.49
C THR A 174 29.52 -6.39 -0.01
N GLY A 175 28.37 -5.92 -0.48
CA GLY A 175 27.88 -4.59 -0.18
C GLY A 175 26.47 -4.34 -0.68
N ALA A 176 25.90 -3.19 -0.33
CA ALA A 176 24.69 -2.69 -0.96
C ALA A 176 24.85 -1.21 -1.29
N THR A 177 24.13 -0.75 -2.32
CA THR A 177 24.02 0.67 -2.64
C THR A 177 22.57 1.04 -2.74
N ALA A 178 22.14 2.00 -1.92
CA ALA A 178 20.83 2.62 -2.02
C ALA A 178 20.95 4.00 -2.67
N ARG A 179 20.08 4.27 -3.65
CA ARG A 179 19.97 5.54 -4.35
C ARG A 179 18.55 6.05 -4.17
N LEU A 180 18.41 7.25 -3.60
CA LEU A 180 17.14 7.97 -3.61
C LEU A 180 17.13 8.86 -4.85
N LEU A 181 16.16 8.64 -5.72
CA LEU A 181 16.01 9.37 -6.97
C LEU A 181 14.78 10.25 -6.91
N ARG A 182 14.89 11.48 -7.40
CA ARG A 182 13.74 12.35 -7.64
C ARG A 182 13.33 12.20 -9.09
N LEU A 183 12.11 11.70 -9.29
CA LEU A 183 11.46 11.58 -10.58
C LEU A 183 10.76 12.90 -10.88
N SER A 184 11.10 13.55 -11.99
CA SER A 184 10.37 14.75 -12.43
C SER A 184 8.99 14.37 -12.99
N ASP A 185 8.11 15.35 -13.08
CA ASP A 185 6.78 15.12 -13.62
C ASP A 185 6.79 15.07 -15.14
N ALA A 186 5.86 14.30 -15.70
CA ALA A 186 5.74 14.12 -17.14
C ALA A 186 5.58 15.45 -17.91
N GLY A 187 5.02 16.47 -17.26
CA GLY A 187 4.73 17.79 -17.83
C GLY A 187 5.95 18.64 -18.18
N ASP A 188 7.10 18.42 -17.55
CA ASP A 188 8.26 19.34 -17.66
C ASP A 188 9.09 19.17 -18.94
N GLY A 189 8.65 18.30 -19.87
CA GLY A 189 9.27 18.14 -21.20
C GLY A 189 10.62 17.38 -21.20
N THR A 190 11.46 17.57 -20.19
CA THR A 190 12.68 16.78 -19.94
C THR A 190 12.53 16.04 -18.62
N LEU A 191 12.62 14.71 -18.65
CA LEU A 191 12.70 13.95 -17.42
C LEU A 191 14.13 13.99 -16.91
N GLU A 192 14.41 14.93 -16.02
CA GLU A 192 15.65 14.92 -15.28
C GLU A 192 15.45 14.06 -14.04
N VAL A 193 16.14 12.92 -14.02
CA VAL A 193 16.28 12.13 -12.80
C VAL A 193 17.46 12.69 -12.06
N TYR A 194 17.17 13.26 -10.90
CA TYR A 194 18.20 13.73 -10.01
C TYR A 194 18.45 12.67 -8.97
N GLU A 195 19.69 12.24 -8.87
CA GLU A 195 20.15 11.50 -7.72
C GLU A 195 20.12 12.45 -6.52
N VAL A 196 19.20 12.17 -5.59
CA VAL A 196 18.95 13.01 -4.42
C VAL A 196 19.94 12.68 -3.33
N ALA A 197 20.13 11.39 -3.07
CA ALA A 197 21.04 10.89 -2.05
C ALA A 197 21.53 9.49 -2.44
N VAL A 198 22.78 9.17 -2.07
CA VAL A 198 23.35 7.82 -2.23
C VAL A 198 23.94 7.36 -0.91
N LYS A 199 23.73 6.09 -0.60
CA LYS A 199 24.39 5.42 0.52
C LYS A 199 24.95 4.09 0.06
N SER A 200 26.25 3.93 0.24
CA SER A 200 26.91 2.63 0.18
C SER A 200 26.96 2.02 1.57
N PHE A 201 26.65 0.74 1.66
CA PHE A 201 26.68 -0.06 2.86
C PHE A 201 27.71 -1.18 2.69
N GLU A 202 28.42 -1.48 3.76
CA GLU A 202 29.31 -2.63 3.82
C GLU A 202 28.51 -3.90 4.16
N GLY A 203 28.83 -5.02 3.53
CA GLY A 203 28.14 -6.28 3.74
C GLY A 203 26.72 -6.33 3.17
N TYR A 204 25.96 -7.32 3.59
CA TYR A 204 24.59 -7.50 3.11
C TYR A 204 23.66 -6.53 3.83
N CYS A 205 23.06 -5.59 3.10
CA CYS A 205 22.10 -4.65 3.65
C CYS A 205 20.81 -4.65 2.82
N ARG A 206 19.66 -4.50 3.48
CA ARG A 206 18.34 -4.40 2.83
C ARG A 206 17.48 -3.34 3.50
N ILE A 207 16.91 -2.45 2.71
CA ILE A 207 15.88 -1.52 3.15
C ILE A 207 14.55 -2.27 3.15
N HIS A 208 13.99 -2.47 4.34
CA HIS A 208 12.77 -3.26 4.51
C HIS A 208 11.51 -2.41 4.56
N ASN A 209 11.63 -1.15 5.02
CA ASN A 209 10.51 -0.24 5.18
C ASN A 209 10.92 1.22 5.02
N HIS A 210 9.94 2.07 4.72
CA HIS A 210 10.10 3.51 4.69
C HIS A 210 8.79 4.20 5.11
N TRP A 211 8.89 5.41 5.66
CA TRP A 211 7.75 6.25 5.98
C TRP A 211 8.13 7.73 6.01
N ALA A 212 7.15 8.61 5.81
CA ALA A 212 7.31 10.03 6.02
C ALA A 212 7.17 10.36 7.51
N THR A 213 7.97 11.28 8.03
CA THR A 213 7.76 11.77 9.41
C THR A 213 6.61 12.79 9.43
N SER A 214 5.70 12.67 10.38
CA SER A 214 4.51 13.53 10.51
C SER A 214 4.89 14.98 10.87
N HIS A 215 5.89 15.16 11.73
CA HIS A 215 6.37 16.47 12.17
C HIS A 215 7.25 17.18 11.12
N ARG A 216 7.89 16.42 10.22
CA ARG A 216 8.67 16.94 9.09
C ARG A 216 8.31 16.19 7.81
N ARG A 217 7.29 16.68 7.12
CA ARG A 217 6.75 16.09 5.88
C ARG A 217 7.77 15.94 4.74
N THR A 218 8.94 16.54 4.84
CA THR A 218 10.04 16.46 3.87
C THR A 218 11.06 15.37 4.20
N VAL A 219 11.01 14.80 5.41
CA VAL A 219 11.94 13.78 5.89
C VAL A 219 11.36 12.40 5.63
N LEU A 220 12.10 11.63 4.84
CA LEU A 220 11.90 10.20 4.63
C LEU A 220 12.74 9.42 5.63
N ARG A 221 12.10 8.53 6.37
CA ARG A 221 12.75 7.61 7.30
C ARG A 221 12.77 6.21 6.72
N PHE A 222 13.91 5.54 6.84
CA PHE A 222 14.17 4.21 6.30
C PHE A 222 14.63 3.27 7.41
N ALA A 223 14.10 2.04 7.40
CA ALA A 223 14.60 0.97 8.26
C ALA A 223 15.48 0.00 7.44
N VAL A 224 16.75 -0.11 7.82
CA VAL A 224 17.79 -0.86 7.12
C VAL A 224 18.28 -2.00 7.99
N LEU A 225 18.10 -3.23 7.51
CA LEU A 225 18.73 -4.40 8.13
C LEU A 225 20.16 -4.51 7.59
N GLU A 226 21.14 -4.39 8.47
CA GLU A 226 22.57 -4.48 8.19
C GLU A 226 23.11 -5.82 8.69
N LYS A 227 23.81 -6.58 7.84
CA LYS A 227 24.46 -7.85 8.18
C LYS A 227 25.89 -7.87 7.68
N PHE A 228 26.83 -7.91 8.63
CA PHE A 228 28.26 -8.03 8.36
C PHE A 228 28.71 -9.49 8.52
N GLU A 229 29.79 -9.90 7.85
CA GLU A 229 30.21 -11.32 7.80
C GLU A 229 30.47 -11.94 9.19
N SER A 230 30.99 -11.16 10.13
CA SER A 230 31.40 -11.60 11.46
C SER A 230 30.56 -11.02 12.59
N SER A 231 29.59 -10.15 12.29
CA SER A 231 28.80 -9.45 13.31
C SER A 231 27.33 -9.88 13.26
N PRO A 232 26.63 -9.89 14.41
CA PRO A 232 25.19 -10.09 14.41
C PRO A 232 24.50 -9.04 13.54
N SER A 233 23.33 -9.39 12.98
CA SER A 233 22.53 -8.44 12.23
C SER A 233 22.09 -7.29 13.13
N THR A 234 22.22 -6.06 12.64
CA THR A 234 21.78 -4.83 13.32
C THR A 234 20.73 -4.11 12.48
N LEU A 235 19.88 -3.32 13.14
CA LEU A 235 18.83 -2.53 12.49
C LEU A 235 19.25 -1.08 12.63
N ALA A 236 19.31 -0.39 11.50
CA ALA A 236 19.66 1.02 11.45
C ALA A 236 18.50 1.82 10.87
N ILE A 237 18.25 2.97 11.48
CA ILE A 237 17.25 3.94 11.03
C ILE A 237 17.99 5.10 10.39
N TYR A 238 17.65 5.42 9.15
CA TYR A 238 18.21 6.53 8.40
C TYR A 238 17.13 7.53 8.04
N ASP A 239 17.46 8.82 8.13
CA ASP A 239 16.63 9.91 7.62
C ASP A 239 17.26 10.52 6.37
N VAL A 240 16.41 10.95 5.44
CA VAL A 240 16.79 11.79 4.29
C VAL A 240 15.80 12.96 4.22
N ASP A 241 16.29 14.17 4.48
CA ASP A 241 15.49 15.39 4.31
C ASP A 241 15.52 15.87 2.86
N THR A 242 14.43 15.60 2.15
CA THR A 242 14.27 15.91 0.72
C THR A 242 14.16 17.41 0.41
N ALA A 243 14.08 18.27 1.43
CA ALA A 243 14.07 19.73 1.27
C ALA A 243 15.42 20.39 1.45
N THR A 244 16.44 19.67 1.92
CA THR A 244 17.79 20.20 2.02
C THR A 244 18.42 20.38 0.64
N ILE A 245 19.42 21.28 0.55
CA ILE A 245 20.14 21.54 -0.71
C ILE A 245 20.96 20.31 -1.12
N GLN A 246 21.47 19.55 -0.14
CA GLN A 246 22.23 18.32 -0.33
C GLN A 246 21.64 17.21 0.56
N PRO A 247 20.57 16.54 0.11
CA PRO A 247 19.99 15.45 0.87
C PRO A 247 20.96 14.30 1.02
N GLU A 248 21.10 13.78 2.23
CA GLU A 248 21.98 12.66 2.54
C GLU A 248 21.30 11.67 3.49
N PHE A 249 21.75 10.42 3.46
CA PHE A 249 21.33 9.41 4.43
C PHE A 249 21.99 9.66 5.78
N THR A 250 21.26 10.29 6.68
CA THR A 250 21.71 10.58 8.04
C THR A 250 21.32 9.42 8.95
N LEU A 251 22.30 8.80 9.62
CA LEU A 251 22.02 7.76 10.61
C LEU A 251 21.33 8.39 11.83
N VAL A 252 20.12 7.94 12.13
CA VAL A 252 19.34 8.37 13.31
C VAL A 252 19.65 7.49 14.51
N ALA A 253 19.60 6.18 14.30
CA ALA A 253 19.80 5.19 15.36
C ALA A 253 20.31 3.88 14.75
N ARG A 254 21.08 3.13 15.52
CA ARG A 254 21.50 1.76 15.20
C ARG A 254 21.33 0.93 16.47
N SER A 255 20.71 -0.24 16.35
CA SER A 255 20.47 -1.13 17.49
C SER A 255 21.81 -1.53 18.11
N SER A 256 21.98 -1.29 19.41
CA SER A 256 23.17 -1.74 20.15
C SER A 256 23.15 -3.24 20.40
N ASP A 257 21.97 -3.77 20.72
CA ASP A 257 21.77 -5.19 20.98
C ASP A 257 21.64 -6.00 19.69
N PRO A 258 22.19 -7.24 19.66
CA PRO A 258 22.02 -8.14 18.54
C PRO A 258 20.54 -8.49 18.36
N LEU A 259 20.08 -8.41 17.12
CA LEU A 259 18.70 -8.75 16.81
C LEU A 259 18.47 -10.26 16.93
N PRO A 260 17.28 -10.70 17.37
CA PRO A 260 16.94 -12.11 17.40
C PRO A 260 17.08 -12.70 15.99
N ALA A 261 17.83 -13.81 15.87
CA ALA A 261 18.20 -14.51 14.64
C ALA A 261 17.37 -14.09 13.40
N LEU A 262 17.87 -13.06 12.70
CA LEU A 262 17.19 -12.48 11.56
C LEU A 262 17.58 -13.20 10.28
N HIS A 263 16.56 -13.66 9.58
CA HIS A 263 16.71 -14.17 8.22
C HIS A 263 16.74 -12.97 7.25
N PRO A 264 17.45 -13.04 6.11
CA PRO A 264 17.39 -11.99 5.06
C PRO A 264 15.97 -11.67 4.52
N ARG A 265 15.01 -12.53 4.85
CA ARG A 265 13.58 -12.38 4.50
C ARG A 265 12.74 -11.83 5.64
N SER A 266 13.31 -11.63 6.83
CA SER A 266 12.63 -11.01 7.96
C SER A 266 12.03 -9.69 7.54
N LEU A 267 10.76 -9.47 7.88
CA LEU A 267 10.07 -8.23 7.55
C LEU A 267 10.21 -7.25 8.69
N VAL A 268 10.51 -6.00 8.34
CA VAL A 268 10.50 -4.87 9.26
C VAL A 268 9.29 -4.00 8.95
N SER A 269 8.53 -3.66 9.98
CA SER A 269 7.29 -2.90 9.88
C SER A 269 7.40 -1.68 10.76
N HIS A 270 7.24 -0.48 10.20
CA HIS A 270 7.13 0.72 11.04
C HIS A 270 5.84 0.65 11.86
N CYS A 271 5.94 1.03 13.13
CA CYS A 271 4.83 1.05 14.07
C CYS A 271 4.29 2.49 14.18
N ASP A 272 5.21 3.41 14.46
CA ASP A 272 4.99 4.84 14.60
C ASP A 272 6.31 5.59 14.28
N GLU A 273 6.42 6.85 14.71
CA GLU A 273 7.61 7.66 14.48
C GLU A 273 8.86 7.23 15.25
N ARG A 274 8.75 6.35 16.25
CA ARG A 274 9.82 6.01 17.21
C ARG A 274 10.10 4.52 17.29
N ARG A 275 9.18 3.69 16.78
CA ARG A 275 9.23 2.24 16.94
C ARG A 275 9.14 1.51 15.61
N VAL A 276 9.91 0.44 15.51
CA VAL A 276 9.86 -0.53 14.42
C VAL A 276 9.67 -1.93 14.99
N ALA A 277 8.88 -2.75 14.31
CA ALA A 277 8.72 -4.15 14.62
C ALA A 277 9.46 -5.00 13.61
N LEU A 278 10.11 -6.05 14.09
CA LEU A 278 10.85 -6.99 13.28
C LEU A 278 10.43 -8.42 13.63
N CYS A 279 10.32 -9.25 12.61
CA CYS A 279 10.01 -10.66 12.77
C CYS A 279 11.22 -11.50 12.36
N GLY A 280 11.90 -12.08 13.35
CA GLY A 280 12.92 -13.12 13.14
C GLY A 280 12.31 -14.51 13.12
N GLU A 281 13.12 -15.53 12.83
CA GLU A 281 12.64 -16.90 12.60
C GLU A 281 11.82 -17.47 13.76
N CYS A 282 12.17 -17.11 15.00
CA CYS A 282 11.57 -17.67 16.21
C CYS A 282 11.13 -16.60 17.22
N ALA A 283 11.22 -15.32 16.86
CA ALA A 283 10.93 -14.24 17.80
C ALA A 283 10.48 -12.99 17.05
N VAL A 284 9.58 -12.27 17.70
CA VAL A 284 9.22 -10.93 17.29
C VAL A 284 9.90 -9.97 18.26
N ALA A 285 10.43 -8.88 17.72
CA ALA A 285 10.90 -7.78 18.53
C ALA A 285 10.30 -6.46 18.07
N ILE A 286 10.14 -5.54 19.02
CA ILE A 286 9.80 -4.15 18.81
C ILE A 286 10.95 -3.34 19.38
N TRP A 287 11.50 -2.49 18.54
CA TRP A 287 12.61 -1.63 18.91
C TRP A 287 12.14 -0.19 18.92
N ASP A 288 12.15 0.42 20.09
CA ASP A 288 12.12 1.87 20.28
C ASP A 288 13.53 2.41 20.04
N PHE A 289 13.75 2.89 18.82
CA PHE A 289 15.07 3.34 18.38
C PHE A 289 15.44 4.72 18.93
N ILE A 290 14.51 5.44 19.56
CA ILE A 290 14.79 6.73 20.21
C ILE A 290 15.44 6.49 21.57
N HIS A 291 14.93 5.51 22.33
CA HIS A 291 15.46 5.17 23.65
C HIS A 291 16.42 3.97 23.62
N ASP A 292 16.64 3.41 22.43
CA ASP A 292 17.36 2.15 22.19
C ASP A 292 16.88 1.01 23.10
N ARG A 293 15.55 0.85 23.20
CA ARG A 293 14.91 -0.19 24.01
C ARG A 293 14.29 -1.23 23.11
N MET A 294 14.58 -2.49 23.39
CA MET A 294 14.03 -3.61 22.65
C MET A 294 13.09 -4.41 23.54
N VAL A 295 11.88 -4.62 23.07
CA VAL A 295 10.94 -5.60 23.61
C VAL A 295 10.96 -6.80 22.68
N SER A 296 11.32 -7.98 23.17
CA SER A 296 11.29 -9.19 22.34
C SER A 296 10.59 -10.34 23.05
N PHE A 297 9.91 -11.17 22.26
CA PHE A 297 9.26 -12.37 22.76
C PHE A 297 9.31 -13.49 21.73
N LYS A 298 9.33 -14.73 22.22
CA LYS A 298 9.38 -15.92 21.37
C LYS A 298 8.04 -16.17 20.70
N CYS A 299 8.07 -16.50 19.41
CA CYS A 299 6.90 -16.97 18.69
C CYS A 299 6.93 -18.50 18.57
N PRO A 300 5.76 -19.16 18.51
CA PRO A 300 5.70 -20.60 18.28
C PRO A 300 6.46 -20.97 17.00
N ARG A 301 7.33 -21.97 17.09
CA ARG A 301 7.96 -22.54 15.88
C ARG A 301 6.92 -23.31 15.10
N ALA A 302 7.04 -23.30 13.77
CA ALA A 302 6.25 -24.19 12.91
C ALA A 302 6.44 -25.68 13.27
N GLU A 303 7.58 -26.02 13.88
CA GLU A 303 7.95 -27.37 14.32
C GLU A 303 7.53 -27.70 15.75
N ASP A 304 6.98 -26.74 16.51
CA ASP A 304 6.53 -27.03 17.86
C ASP A 304 5.35 -28.03 17.77
N PRO A 305 5.50 -29.26 18.31
CA PRO A 305 4.51 -30.33 18.14
C PRO A 305 3.15 -29.98 18.75
N ARG A 306 3.07 -28.93 19.59
CA ARG A 306 1.81 -28.37 20.08
C ARG A 306 1.02 -27.61 18.99
N TYR A 307 1.60 -27.44 17.80
CA TYR A 307 1.07 -26.65 16.69
C TYR A 307 1.11 -27.49 15.39
N PRO A 308 0.27 -28.54 15.25
CA PRO A 308 0.32 -29.55 14.18
C PRO A 308 -0.08 -29.06 12.78
N TYR A 309 0.11 -27.77 12.47
CA TYR A 309 -0.35 -27.13 11.24
C TYR A 309 0.43 -27.58 10.00
N VAL A 310 1.66 -28.02 10.18
CA VAL A 310 2.39 -28.75 9.14
C VAL A 310 1.80 -30.15 9.10
N ARG A 311 0.69 -30.30 8.34
CA ARG A 311 -0.02 -31.57 8.13
C ARG A 311 0.97 -32.73 8.15
N GLU A 312 0.82 -33.64 9.11
CA GLU A 312 1.67 -34.83 9.22
C GLU A 312 1.75 -35.60 7.88
N THR A 313 0.71 -35.46 7.06
CA THR A 313 0.53 -36.06 5.74
C THR A 313 1.37 -35.45 4.61
N LEU A 314 2.03 -34.30 4.79
CA LEU A 314 2.94 -33.79 3.77
C LEU A 314 4.25 -34.61 3.74
N PRO A 315 4.76 -34.99 2.55
CA PRO A 315 6.06 -35.65 2.43
C PRO A 315 7.16 -34.81 3.11
N PRO A 316 8.20 -35.44 3.70
CA PRO A 316 9.28 -34.72 4.40
C PRO A 316 9.92 -33.58 3.58
N LEU A 317 10.09 -33.78 2.27
CA LEU A 317 10.64 -32.77 1.36
C LEU A 317 9.68 -31.58 1.17
N ALA A 318 8.38 -31.82 1.11
CA ALA A 318 7.38 -30.75 1.04
C ALA A 318 7.31 -29.97 2.36
N LYS A 319 7.49 -30.65 3.51
CA LYS A 319 7.62 -29.97 4.81
C LYS A 319 8.83 -29.05 4.83
N LEU A 320 10.01 -29.53 4.42
CA LEU A 320 11.25 -28.75 4.34
C LEU A 320 11.10 -27.50 3.43
N LEU A 321 10.53 -27.70 2.23
CA LEU A 321 10.32 -26.61 1.28
C LEU A 321 9.25 -25.60 1.75
N MET A 322 8.29 -26.02 2.57
CA MET A 322 7.27 -25.15 3.16
C MET A 322 7.82 -24.37 4.35
N THR A 323 8.63 -24.98 5.23
CA THR A 323 9.23 -24.31 6.38
C THR A 323 10.26 -23.27 5.97
N GLU A 324 11.10 -23.54 4.95
CA GLU A 324 12.04 -22.54 4.41
C GLU A 324 11.36 -21.35 3.70
N ARG A 325 10.06 -21.47 3.40
CA ARG A 325 9.29 -20.47 2.64
C ARG A 325 8.16 -19.83 3.44
N ALA A 326 7.99 -20.17 4.71
CA ALA A 326 6.98 -19.54 5.54
C ALA A 326 7.42 -18.11 5.85
N GLU A 327 6.95 -17.17 5.03
CA GLU A 327 7.14 -15.75 5.31
C GLU A 327 6.38 -15.37 6.56
N GLN A 328 7.09 -14.68 7.45
CA GLN A 328 6.56 -14.20 8.70
C GLN A 328 6.35 -12.70 8.58
N HIS A 329 5.13 -12.25 8.85
CA HIS A 329 4.78 -10.84 8.83
C HIS A 329 4.54 -10.37 10.25
N VAL A 330 4.93 -9.13 10.53
CA VAL A 330 4.60 -8.45 11.78
C VAL A 330 3.97 -7.09 11.47
N LYS A 331 2.93 -6.76 12.23
CA LYS A 331 2.35 -5.42 12.25
C LYS A 331 2.07 -5.04 13.70
N VAL A 332 2.34 -3.80 14.06
CA VAL A 332 2.00 -3.28 15.39
C VAL A 332 0.93 -2.22 15.25
N VAL A 333 -0.03 -2.29 16.16
CA VAL A 333 -1.22 -1.44 16.22
C VAL A 333 -1.48 -1.10 17.67
N ASP A 334 -1.34 0.17 18.04
CA ASP A 334 -1.37 0.62 19.43
C ASP A 334 -0.30 -0.14 20.26
N ASN A 335 -0.73 -0.94 21.23
CA ASN A 335 0.11 -1.83 22.05
C ASN A 335 -0.07 -3.30 21.66
N ARG A 336 -0.49 -3.59 20.43
CA ARG A 336 -0.80 -4.94 19.96
C ARG A 336 0.13 -5.33 18.83
N VAL A 337 0.70 -6.54 18.92
CA VAL A 337 1.59 -7.11 17.91
C VAL A 337 0.85 -8.21 17.18
N LEU A 338 0.57 -7.98 15.91
CA LEU A 338 -0.03 -8.97 15.04
C LEU A 338 1.10 -9.70 14.33
N TYR A 339 1.21 -10.99 14.60
CA TYR A 339 2.14 -11.91 13.97
C TYR A 339 1.37 -12.84 13.03
N PHE A 340 1.89 -13.01 11.83
CA PHE A 340 1.29 -13.83 10.79
C PHE A 340 2.33 -14.79 10.24
N GLN A 341 1.98 -16.07 10.18
CA GLN A 341 2.80 -17.10 9.56
C GLN A 341 1.89 -18.10 8.86
N GLN A 342 1.83 -18.04 7.53
CA GLN A 342 0.97 -18.90 6.71
C GLN A 342 -0.44 -19.02 7.32
N SER A 343 -0.79 -20.17 7.89
CA SER A 343 -2.07 -20.51 8.52
C SER A 343 -2.29 -19.96 9.94
N LEU A 344 -1.34 -19.25 10.53
CA LEU A 344 -1.42 -18.82 11.93
C LEU A 344 -1.42 -17.30 12.04
N ILE A 345 -2.45 -16.77 12.69
CA ILE A 345 -2.52 -15.37 13.10
C ILE A 345 -2.52 -15.33 14.62
N LEU A 346 -1.54 -14.62 15.18
CA LEU A 346 -1.41 -14.39 16.62
C LEU A 346 -1.46 -12.90 16.87
N ILE A 347 -2.23 -12.49 17.87
CA ILE A 347 -2.21 -11.11 18.37
C ILE A 347 -1.71 -11.17 19.80
N TYR A 348 -0.64 -10.45 20.06
CA TYR A 348 -0.06 -10.27 21.38
C TYR A 348 -0.41 -8.88 21.89
N GLN A 349 -0.80 -8.78 23.15
CA GLN A 349 -0.93 -7.50 23.82
C GLN A 349 0.35 -7.25 24.62
N LEU A 350 1.02 -6.14 24.33
CA LEU A 350 2.20 -5.73 25.09
C LEU A 350 1.77 -5.05 26.39
N PRO A 351 2.45 -5.34 27.52
CA PRO A 351 2.39 -4.49 28.70
C PRO A 351 2.74 -3.04 28.33
N GLU A 352 2.07 -2.06 28.94
CA GLU A 352 2.30 -0.63 28.66
C GLU A 352 3.72 -0.18 29.03
N ASP A 353 4.30 -0.84 30.03
CA ASP A 353 5.63 -0.64 30.59
C ASP A 353 6.66 -1.69 30.13
N ALA A 354 6.34 -2.46 29.08
CA ALA A 354 7.21 -3.49 28.56
C ALA A 354 8.59 -2.96 28.14
N ASP A 355 9.65 -3.55 28.70
CA ASP A 355 11.03 -3.42 28.26
C ASP A 355 11.77 -4.76 28.30
N GLY A 356 12.91 -4.83 27.60
CA GLY A 356 13.78 -6.01 27.58
C GLY A 356 13.16 -7.27 26.95
N HIS A 357 13.64 -8.44 27.38
CA HIS A 357 13.14 -9.72 26.86
C HIS A 357 11.97 -10.22 27.71
N LEU A 358 10.76 -10.24 27.14
CA LEU A 358 9.52 -10.67 27.82
C LEU A 358 9.31 -12.20 27.82
N CYS A 359 10.37 -12.98 27.60
CA CYS A 359 10.30 -14.44 27.47
C CYS A 359 9.27 -14.88 26.40
N THR A 360 8.45 -15.89 26.70
CA THR A 360 7.35 -16.33 25.82
C THR A 360 6.08 -15.63 26.27
N LEU A 361 5.51 -14.80 25.39
CA LEU A 361 4.19 -14.22 25.60
C LEU A 361 3.14 -15.18 25.07
N GLU A 362 2.07 -15.38 25.83
CA GLU A 362 0.87 -16.03 25.31
C GLU A 362 0.08 -15.02 24.45
N PRO A 363 -0.40 -15.42 23.26
CA PRO A 363 -1.19 -14.54 22.42
C PRO A 363 -2.56 -14.27 23.06
N SER A 364 -2.99 -13.01 23.07
CA SER A 364 -4.34 -12.62 23.51
C SER A 364 -5.42 -13.12 22.55
N PHE A 365 -5.04 -13.35 21.30
CA PHE A 365 -5.88 -13.98 20.30
C PHE A 365 -5.05 -14.88 19.40
N ARG A 366 -5.60 -16.06 19.12
CA ARG A 366 -5.02 -17.05 18.21
C ARG A 366 -6.08 -17.49 17.23
N LEU A 367 -5.72 -17.43 15.96
CA LEU A 367 -6.52 -17.95 14.87
C LEU A 367 -5.67 -18.90 14.05
N ALA A 368 -6.02 -20.19 14.15
CA ALA A 368 -5.51 -21.23 13.27
C ALA A 368 -6.41 -21.31 12.05
N VAL A 369 -5.95 -20.78 10.93
CA VAL A 369 -6.66 -20.86 9.67
C VAL A 369 -6.26 -22.17 8.98
N GLY A 370 -7.01 -23.21 9.30
CA GLY A 370 -6.77 -24.57 8.85
C GLY A 370 -7.91 -25.53 9.20
N ASP A 371 -8.64 -25.25 10.28
CA ASP A 371 -9.79 -26.07 10.71
C ASP A 371 -10.94 -26.05 9.68
N ASP A 372 -11.06 -24.96 8.92
CA ASP A 372 -11.99 -24.80 7.79
C ASP A 372 -11.39 -25.27 6.42
N GLY A 373 -10.16 -25.81 6.40
CA GLY A 373 -9.43 -26.14 5.16
C GLY A 373 -8.89 -24.94 4.37
N LEU A 374 -8.97 -23.74 4.95
CA LEU A 374 -8.47 -22.49 4.37
C LEU A 374 -6.97 -22.37 4.66
N THR A 375 -6.12 -22.32 3.63
CA THR A 375 -4.74 -21.84 3.82
C THR A 375 -4.76 -20.32 3.76
N VAL A 376 -4.28 -19.65 4.81
CA VAL A 376 -4.02 -18.21 4.76
C VAL A 376 -2.75 -17.99 4.01
N ASN A 377 -2.86 -17.12 3.01
CA ASN A 377 -1.73 -16.84 2.15
C ASN A 377 -1.36 -15.36 2.19
N ASN A 378 -2.34 -14.45 2.37
CA ASN A 378 -2.07 -13.03 2.48
C ASN A 378 -2.93 -12.35 3.54
N VAL A 379 -2.34 -11.37 4.22
CA VAL A 379 -3.04 -10.44 5.11
C VAL A 379 -2.88 -9.03 4.58
N TYR A 380 -4.00 -8.35 4.39
CA TYR A 380 -4.07 -6.97 3.94
C TYR A 380 -4.59 -6.08 5.07
N PHE A 381 -4.18 -4.81 5.07
CA PHE A 381 -4.58 -3.84 6.08
C PHE A 381 -5.22 -2.65 5.38
N SER A 382 -6.38 -2.20 5.87
CA SER A 382 -7.15 -1.13 5.23
C SER A 382 -6.43 0.22 5.26
N ARG A 383 -5.76 0.53 6.37
CA ARG A 383 -5.00 1.77 6.57
C ARG A 383 -3.67 1.50 7.26
N ALA A 384 -2.63 2.19 6.79
CA ALA A 384 -1.38 2.34 7.52
C ALA A 384 -1.02 3.83 7.58
N PRO A 385 -0.81 4.40 8.79
CA PRO A 385 -0.90 3.77 10.12
C PRO A 385 -2.35 3.58 10.61
N ALA A 386 -2.51 2.79 11.68
CA ALA A 386 -3.79 2.69 12.38
C ALA A 386 -4.14 4.02 13.05
N ILE A 387 -5.42 4.41 13.01
CA ILE A 387 -5.89 5.65 13.66
C ILE A 387 -6.33 5.32 15.08
N PRO A 388 -5.81 6.02 16.12
CA PRO A 388 -6.28 5.85 17.49
C PRO A 388 -7.80 6.01 17.57
N ASN A 389 -8.47 5.12 18.29
CA ASN A 389 -9.94 5.09 18.47
C ASN A 389 -10.77 4.65 17.26
N GLN A 390 -10.16 4.24 16.14
CA GLN A 390 -10.86 3.52 15.09
C GLN A 390 -10.61 2.01 15.22
N PRO A 391 -11.60 1.16 14.91
CA PRO A 391 -11.36 -0.25 14.86
C PRO A 391 -10.30 -0.56 13.80
N PHE A 392 -9.30 -1.34 14.19
CA PHE A 392 -8.26 -1.76 13.26
C PHE A 392 -8.77 -2.94 12.45
N ARG A 393 -8.85 -2.78 11.13
CA ARG A 393 -9.34 -3.81 10.22
C ARG A 393 -8.19 -4.44 9.46
N PHE A 394 -8.20 -5.76 9.41
CA PHE A 394 -7.31 -6.53 8.56
C PHE A 394 -8.11 -7.62 7.84
N HIS A 395 -7.62 -7.98 6.66
CA HIS A 395 -8.33 -8.84 5.74
C HIS A 395 -7.45 -10.01 5.40
N VAL A 396 -8.00 -11.20 5.56
CA VAL A 396 -7.29 -12.45 5.43
C VAL A 396 -7.81 -13.15 4.18
N HIS A 397 -6.95 -13.27 3.17
CA HIS A 397 -7.28 -13.90 1.90
C HIS A 397 -6.80 -15.34 1.88
N SER A 398 -7.71 -16.25 1.55
CA SER A 398 -7.41 -17.65 1.36
C SER A 398 -7.44 -18.02 -0.12
N TRP A 399 -6.34 -18.57 -0.65
CA TRP A 399 -6.30 -18.96 -2.07
C TRP A 399 -7.07 -20.23 -2.37
N SER A 400 -7.21 -21.13 -1.39
CA SER A 400 -7.89 -22.40 -1.62
C SER A 400 -9.38 -22.19 -1.87
N SER A 401 -9.99 -21.21 -1.19
CA SER A 401 -11.41 -20.87 -1.33
C SER A 401 -11.68 -19.60 -2.13
N ASP A 402 -10.65 -18.79 -2.38
CA ASP A 402 -10.77 -17.44 -2.95
C ASP A 402 -11.75 -16.54 -2.17
N THR A 403 -11.70 -16.66 -0.85
CA THR A 403 -12.51 -15.85 0.08
C THR A 403 -11.64 -14.88 0.85
N LEU A 404 -12.24 -13.74 1.19
CA LEU A 404 -11.64 -12.74 2.07
C LEU A 404 -12.46 -12.70 3.34
N ARG A 405 -11.84 -13.02 4.47
CA ARG A 405 -12.45 -12.80 5.79
C ARG A 405 -11.90 -11.51 6.36
N THR A 406 -12.77 -10.70 6.95
CA THR A 406 -12.37 -9.44 7.58
C THR A 406 -12.43 -9.59 9.07
N TYR A 407 -11.37 -9.17 9.71
CA TYR A 407 -11.24 -9.15 11.14
C TYR A 407 -11.17 -7.70 11.56
N GLU A 408 -11.97 -7.38 12.55
CA GLU A 408 -12.01 -6.06 13.15
C GLU A 408 -11.51 -6.19 14.57
N LEU A 409 -10.54 -5.37 14.92
CA LEU A 409 -9.94 -5.32 16.24
C LEU A 409 -10.37 -3.99 16.89
N PRO A 410 -11.43 -4.00 17.72
CA PRO A 410 -11.96 -2.77 18.32
C PRO A 410 -10.90 -2.04 19.15
N PRO A 411 -11.03 -0.71 19.30
CA PRO A 411 -10.22 0.04 20.26
C PRO A 411 -10.39 -0.56 21.66
N GLY A 412 -9.26 -0.79 22.36
CA GLY A 412 -9.28 -1.36 23.71
C GLY A 412 -9.65 -2.84 23.83
N SER A 413 -10.13 -3.50 22.77
CA SER A 413 -10.34 -4.95 22.77
C SER A 413 -9.04 -5.71 22.46
N GLY A 414 -8.74 -6.74 23.25
CA GLY A 414 -7.66 -7.69 22.98
C GLY A 414 -8.05 -8.80 21.99
N VAL A 415 -9.33 -8.91 21.66
CA VAL A 415 -9.89 -9.97 20.81
C VAL A 415 -10.54 -9.35 19.57
N PRO A 416 -10.12 -9.73 18.35
CA PRO A 416 -10.78 -9.32 17.13
C PRO A 416 -12.12 -10.03 16.98
N PHE A 417 -13.10 -9.30 16.46
CA PHE A 417 -14.36 -9.83 15.98
C PHE A 417 -14.21 -10.16 14.48
N SER A 418 -14.64 -11.35 14.07
CA SER A 418 -14.67 -11.75 12.66
C SER A 418 -15.98 -11.37 12.02
N HIS A 419 -15.91 -10.63 10.92
CA HIS A 419 -17.03 -10.42 10.02
C HIS A 419 -17.33 -11.71 9.22
N PRO A 420 -18.56 -11.87 8.68
CA PRO A 420 -18.90 -12.98 7.80
C PRO A 420 -17.88 -13.18 6.66
N LEU A 421 -17.71 -14.42 6.21
CA LEU A 421 -16.88 -14.72 5.04
C LEU A 421 -17.44 -14.01 3.82
N ARG A 422 -16.56 -13.26 3.14
CA ARG A 422 -16.93 -12.57 1.91
C ARG A 422 -16.32 -13.31 0.75
N ALA A 423 -17.13 -13.63 -0.25
CA ALA A 423 -16.61 -14.08 -1.52
C ALA A 423 -15.81 -12.92 -2.10
N VAL A 424 -14.55 -13.17 -2.47
CA VAL A 424 -13.90 -12.26 -3.40
C VAL A 424 -14.47 -12.68 -4.74
N HIS A 425 -15.29 -11.83 -5.36
CA HIS A 425 -15.74 -12.08 -6.72
C HIS A 425 -14.57 -11.88 -7.69
N CYS A 426 -13.71 -12.91 -7.73
CA CYS A 426 -12.65 -13.03 -8.69
C CYS A 426 -13.26 -13.60 -9.97
N PRO A 427 -13.19 -12.89 -11.11
CA PRO A 427 -13.45 -13.53 -12.38
C PRO A 427 -12.41 -14.64 -12.55
N ARG A 428 -12.82 -15.90 -12.40
CA ARG A 428 -11.99 -17.04 -12.77
C ARG A 428 -11.66 -16.89 -14.24
N ILE A 429 -10.38 -16.72 -14.55
CA ILE A 429 -9.91 -16.81 -15.93
C ILE A 429 -10.02 -18.30 -16.28
N GLU A 430 -11.11 -18.69 -16.92
CA GLU A 430 -11.26 -20.05 -17.44
C GLU A 430 -10.07 -20.32 -18.36
N ALA A 431 -9.36 -21.42 -18.09
CA ALA A 431 -8.26 -21.84 -18.93
C ALA A 431 -8.77 -22.00 -20.36
N ARG A 432 -8.10 -21.37 -21.32
CA ARG A 432 -8.40 -21.58 -22.72
C ARG A 432 -7.99 -23.02 -23.05
N ASP A 433 -8.86 -23.78 -23.70
CA ASP A 433 -8.55 -25.16 -24.12
C ASP A 433 -7.16 -25.23 -24.79
N GLY A 434 -6.24 -25.97 -24.16
CA GLY A 434 -4.88 -26.20 -24.66
C GLY A 434 -3.80 -25.18 -24.25
N CYS A 435 -4.12 -24.13 -23.49
CA CYS A 435 -3.10 -23.31 -22.82
C CYS A 435 -2.93 -23.81 -21.38
N GLU A 436 -1.69 -23.90 -20.89
CA GLU A 436 -1.43 -24.10 -19.45
C GLU A 436 -2.33 -23.12 -18.68
N ALA A 437 -3.07 -23.66 -17.70
CA ALA A 437 -4.00 -22.86 -16.91
C ALA A 437 -3.26 -21.60 -16.45
N PRO A 438 -3.70 -20.39 -16.84
CA PRO A 438 -2.97 -19.18 -16.54
C PRO A 438 -2.70 -19.17 -15.05
N ARG A 439 -1.43 -18.99 -14.66
CA ARG A 439 -1.02 -18.85 -13.26
C ARG A 439 -2.04 -17.93 -12.60
N ASN A 440 -2.71 -18.41 -11.55
CA ASN A 440 -3.76 -17.69 -10.88
C ASN A 440 -3.32 -16.22 -10.71
N PRO A 441 -3.97 -15.26 -11.40
CA PRO A 441 -3.53 -13.86 -11.39
C PRO A 441 -3.55 -13.28 -9.97
N TRP A 442 -4.19 -13.98 -9.03
CA TRP A 442 -4.30 -13.66 -7.62
C TRP A 442 -3.31 -14.40 -6.71
N ALA A 443 -2.47 -15.30 -7.24
CA ALA A 443 -1.39 -15.93 -6.47
C ALA A 443 -0.27 -14.92 -6.19
N VAL A 444 -0.50 -14.02 -5.24
CA VAL A 444 0.47 -13.04 -4.75
C VAL A 444 1.62 -13.80 -4.09
N GLN A 445 2.88 -13.57 -4.46
CA GLN A 445 3.97 -14.12 -3.65
C GLN A 445 3.91 -13.45 -2.27
N ALA A 446 4.05 -14.20 -1.18
CA ALA A 446 3.92 -13.66 0.17
C ALA A 446 4.81 -12.40 0.40
N SER A 447 5.93 -12.30 -0.33
CA SER A 447 6.85 -11.15 -0.26
C SER A 447 6.46 -9.95 -1.13
N ALA A 448 5.32 -9.97 -1.81
CA ALA A 448 4.94 -8.86 -2.69
C ALA A 448 4.65 -7.63 -1.83
N SER A 449 5.38 -6.55 -2.09
CA SER A 449 5.05 -5.24 -1.54
C SER A 449 3.65 -4.85 -1.99
N TYR A 450 2.82 -4.37 -1.07
CA TYR A 450 1.57 -3.70 -1.40
C TYR A 450 1.63 -2.26 -0.89
N THR A 451 0.78 -1.42 -1.45
CA THR A 451 0.58 -0.03 -1.02
C THR A 451 -0.91 0.23 -0.86
N THR A 452 -1.28 1.22 -0.06
CA THR A 452 -2.67 1.59 0.21
C THR A 452 -2.92 3.01 -0.25
N CYS A 453 -4.06 3.24 -0.92
CA CYS A 453 -4.51 4.56 -1.31
C CYS A 453 -6.03 4.60 -1.32
N ASP A 454 -6.61 5.63 -0.70
CA ASP A 454 -8.07 5.79 -0.52
C ASP A 454 -8.76 4.49 -0.01
N GLY A 455 -8.17 3.80 0.97
CA GLY A 455 -8.71 2.56 1.55
C GLY A 455 -8.62 1.33 0.66
N THR A 456 -7.96 1.43 -0.49
CA THR A 456 -7.74 0.33 -1.44
C THR A 456 -6.30 -0.17 -1.35
N CYS A 457 -6.11 -1.48 -1.20
CA CYS A 457 -4.79 -2.12 -1.30
C CYS A 457 -4.45 -2.38 -2.76
N PHE A 458 -3.22 -2.07 -3.16
CA PHE A 458 -2.68 -2.32 -4.49
C PHE A 458 -1.43 -3.18 -4.41
N ILE A 459 -1.37 -4.23 -5.22
CA ILE A 459 -0.27 -5.20 -5.24
C ILE A 459 0.32 -5.24 -6.65
N PRO A 460 1.42 -4.52 -6.90
CA PRO A 460 2.15 -4.66 -8.15
C PRO A 460 2.80 -6.05 -8.24
N ARG A 461 2.69 -6.64 -9.42
CA ARG A 461 3.28 -7.93 -9.74
C ARG A 461 4.07 -7.83 -11.04
N PRO A 462 5.32 -8.32 -11.05
CA PRO A 462 5.95 -8.63 -12.32
C PRO A 462 5.16 -9.79 -12.94
N SER A 463 4.73 -9.63 -14.18
CA SER A 463 4.15 -10.75 -14.94
C SER A 463 5.16 -11.19 -16.00
N SER A 464 5.06 -12.42 -16.48
CA SER A 464 5.96 -12.92 -17.51
C SER A 464 5.79 -12.11 -18.80
N GLY A 465 6.87 -11.49 -19.29
CA GLY A 465 6.87 -10.73 -20.53
C GLY A 465 6.62 -9.23 -20.33
N LEU A 466 5.98 -8.59 -21.31
CA LEU A 466 5.90 -7.12 -21.45
C LEU A 466 4.85 -6.45 -20.56
N ARG A 467 4.46 -7.12 -19.48
CA ARG A 467 3.29 -6.73 -18.70
C ARG A 467 3.64 -6.74 -17.23
N SER A 468 3.10 -5.76 -16.55
CA SER A 468 2.97 -5.76 -15.11
C SER A 468 1.50 -5.93 -14.78
N THR A 469 1.17 -6.58 -13.67
CA THR A 469 -0.22 -6.66 -13.21
C THR A 469 -0.33 -5.92 -11.90
N VAL A 470 -1.35 -5.09 -11.74
CA VAL A 470 -1.71 -4.54 -10.43
C VAL A 470 -3.01 -5.18 -10.01
N LEU A 471 -2.97 -5.86 -8.86
CA LEU A 471 -4.16 -6.31 -8.18
C LEU A 471 -4.63 -5.20 -7.26
N TRP A 472 -5.94 -5.05 -7.11
CA TRP A 472 -6.50 -4.11 -6.16
C TRP A 472 -7.65 -4.73 -5.36
N PHE A 473 -7.76 -4.32 -4.10
CA PHE A 473 -8.80 -4.73 -3.16
C PHE A 473 -9.33 -3.47 -2.48
N ASP A 474 -10.58 -3.09 -2.74
CA ASP A 474 -11.26 -2.00 -2.04
C ASP A 474 -11.83 -2.55 -0.73
N LEU A 475 -11.22 -2.13 0.37
CA LEU A 475 -11.46 -2.67 1.70
C LEU A 475 -12.43 -1.83 2.53
N GLU A 476 -12.79 -0.64 2.07
CA GLU A 476 -13.52 0.36 2.87
C GLU A 476 -14.94 0.66 2.39
N ARG A 477 -15.30 0.40 1.12
CA ARG A 477 -16.63 0.73 0.57
C ARG A 477 -17.78 -0.20 0.99
N GLU A 478 -17.73 -0.76 2.19
CA GLU A 478 -18.71 -1.70 2.74
C GLU A 478 -20.14 -1.13 2.84
N ASN A 479 -20.27 0.19 3.01
CA ASN A 479 -21.54 0.81 3.43
C ASN A 479 -22.24 1.67 2.38
N GLU A 480 -21.66 1.86 1.19
CA GLU A 480 -22.19 2.83 0.23
C GLU A 480 -23.31 2.27 -0.68
N SER A 481 -23.39 0.95 -0.87
CA SER A 481 -24.33 0.39 -1.85
C SER A 481 -25.78 0.29 -1.40
N GLY A 482 -26.10 0.34 -0.10
CA GLY A 482 -27.47 0.26 0.45
C GLY A 482 -28.22 -1.06 0.18
N GLU A 483 -27.88 -1.75 -0.90
CA GLU A 483 -28.17 -3.14 -1.21
C GLU A 483 -27.06 -3.96 -0.54
N GLY A 484 -27.41 -4.80 0.44
CA GLY A 484 -26.51 -5.57 1.31
C GLY A 484 -25.67 -6.64 0.59
N SER A 485 -24.99 -6.27 -0.49
CA SER A 485 -23.89 -7.02 -1.07
C SER A 485 -22.67 -6.74 -0.22
N ASP A 486 -22.42 -7.62 0.74
CA ASP A 486 -21.19 -7.71 1.53
C ASP A 486 -19.98 -8.17 0.68
N ASP A 487 -19.96 -7.92 -0.62
CA ASP A 487 -18.87 -8.40 -1.49
C ASP A 487 -17.71 -7.40 -1.50
N VAL A 488 -16.51 -7.90 -1.21
CA VAL A 488 -15.29 -7.11 -1.36
C VAL A 488 -15.05 -6.88 -2.84
N ARG A 489 -14.95 -5.61 -3.23
CA ARG A 489 -14.60 -5.25 -4.60
C ARG A 489 -13.12 -5.49 -4.79
N ALA A 490 -12.79 -6.44 -5.65
CA ALA A 490 -11.43 -6.69 -6.09
C ALA A 490 -11.38 -6.72 -7.61
N GLY A 491 -10.22 -6.37 -8.16
CA GLY A 491 -9.96 -6.51 -9.58
C GLY A 491 -8.46 -6.55 -9.86
N HIS A 492 -8.14 -6.72 -11.14
CA HIS A 492 -6.78 -6.60 -11.61
C HIS A 492 -6.76 -5.80 -12.91
N ALA A 493 -5.63 -5.16 -13.17
CA ALA A 493 -5.36 -4.49 -14.44
C ALA A 493 -3.99 -4.90 -14.96
N GLU A 494 -3.91 -5.20 -16.26
CA GLU A 494 -2.63 -5.33 -16.95
C GLU A 494 -2.08 -3.93 -17.25
N LEU A 495 -0.94 -3.59 -16.67
CA LEU A 495 -0.17 -2.40 -16.98
C LEU A 495 0.82 -2.73 -18.11
N VAL A 496 0.56 -2.19 -19.29
CA VAL A 496 1.43 -2.39 -20.47
C VAL A 496 2.63 -1.45 -20.35
N HIS A 497 3.82 -1.93 -20.69
CA HIS A 497 5.03 -1.11 -20.78
C HIS A 497 5.94 -1.59 -21.93
N ARG A 498 7.03 -0.86 -22.23
CA ARG A 498 7.94 -1.18 -23.35
C ARG A 498 8.57 -2.58 -23.24
N ASP A 499 8.91 -3.12 -24.41
CA ASP A 499 9.34 -4.50 -24.61
C ASP A 499 10.70 -4.82 -23.97
N ASP A 500 11.59 -3.83 -23.90
CA ASP A 500 12.95 -3.96 -23.36
C ASP A 500 12.97 -4.30 -21.85
N PHE A 501 11.81 -4.24 -21.19
CA PHE A 501 11.61 -4.51 -19.76
C PHE A 501 10.83 -5.82 -19.51
N SER A 502 10.86 -6.75 -20.48
CA SER A 502 10.17 -8.05 -20.40
C SER A 502 10.60 -8.95 -19.24
N ARG A 503 11.80 -8.72 -18.71
CA ARG A 503 12.38 -9.40 -17.54
C ARG A 503 12.65 -8.38 -16.44
N ALA A 504 11.59 -8.03 -15.73
CA ALA A 504 11.67 -7.11 -14.60
C ALA A 504 12.33 -7.82 -13.39
N GLN A 505 13.40 -7.24 -12.85
CA GLN A 505 13.98 -7.65 -11.57
C GLN A 505 13.23 -7.05 -10.37
N GLY A 506 12.70 -5.84 -10.56
CA GLY A 506 12.00 -5.11 -9.52
C GLY A 506 10.86 -4.28 -10.11
N ILE A 507 9.79 -4.14 -9.33
CA ILE A 507 8.61 -3.35 -9.69
C ILE A 507 8.18 -2.56 -8.47
N ALA A 508 7.82 -1.29 -8.68
CA ALA A 508 7.19 -0.46 -7.67
C ALA A 508 6.06 0.34 -8.30
N PHE A 509 4.95 0.51 -7.59
CA PHE A 509 3.76 1.16 -8.10
C PHE A 509 3.16 2.08 -7.04
N ASP A 510 2.83 3.30 -7.44
CA ASP A 510 2.15 4.29 -6.61
C ASP A 510 0.75 4.54 -7.16
N PRO A 511 -0.31 4.04 -6.52
CA PRO A 511 -1.70 4.19 -6.98
C PRO A 511 -2.19 5.64 -6.93
N ALA A 512 -1.60 6.47 -6.07
CA ALA A 512 -2.02 7.86 -5.91
C ALA A 512 -1.73 8.71 -7.15
N THR A 513 -0.57 8.47 -7.77
CA THR A 513 -0.16 9.06 -9.05
C THR A 513 -0.41 8.16 -10.26
N GLY A 514 -0.68 6.87 -10.04
CA GLY A 514 -0.71 5.86 -11.08
C GLY A 514 0.65 5.69 -11.77
N ARG A 515 1.76 5.90 -11.04
CA ARG A 515 3.13 5.76 -11.55
C ARG A 515 3.67 4.37 -11.28
N LEU A 516 4.28 3.78 -12.30
CA LEU A 516 4.94 2.49 -12.27
C LEU A 516 6.44 2.67 -12.54
N CYS A 517 7.26 2.02 -11.72
CA CYS A 517 8.71 1.92 -11.92
C CYS A 517 9.09 0.44 -12.10
N VAL A 518 9.89 0.15 -13.13
CA VAL A 518 10.32 -1.22 -13.47
C VAL A 518 11.83 -1.25 -13.70
N ALA A 519 12.55 -2.07 -12.95
CA ALA A 519 13.99 -2.30 -13.17
C ALA A 519 14.19 -3.51 -14.09
N SER A 520 14.98 -3.37 -15.16
CA SER A 520 15.37 -4.48 -16.02
C SER A 520 16.55 -5.27 -15.43
N GLU A 521 16.77 -6.48 -15.94
CA GLU A 521 17.98 -7.27 -15.63
C GLU A 521 19.30 -6.56 -16.01
N SER A 522 19.26 -5.65 -16.98
CA SER A 522 20.41 -4.85 -17.40
C SER A 522 20.70 -3.64 -16.50
N GLY A 523 19.93 -3.45 -15.42
CA GLY A 523 20.06 -2.29 -14.52
C GLY A 523 19.42 -1.00 -15.05
N GLY A 524 18.74 -1.06 -16.20
CA GLY A 524 17.91 0.02 -16.71
C GLY A 524 16.65 0.20 -15.86
N LEU A 525 16.13 1.42 -15.81
CA LEU A 525 14.90 1.73 -15.08
C LEU A 525 13.88 2.35 -16.04
N LEU A 526 12.66 1.82 -16.04
CA LEU A 526 11.53 2.39 -16.75
C LEU A 526 10.61 3.10 -15.75
N VAL A 527 10.20 4.32 -16.08
CA VAL A 527 9.12 5.04 -15.39
C VAL A 527 7.95 5.19 -16.35
N ALA A 528 6.75 4.81 -15.92
CA ALA A 528 5.53 4.85 -16.71
C ALA A 528 4.38 5.47 -15.89
N ASP A 529 3.74 6.51 -16.42
CA ASP A 529 2.61 7.19 -15.78
C ASP A 529 1.30 6.83 -16.51
N TYR A 530 0.28 6.41 -15.75
CA TYR A 530 -1.01 5.98 -16.31
C TYR A 530 -2.16 7.01 -16.14
N VAL A 531 -1.92 8.14 -15.47
CA VAL A 531 -2.96 9.14 -15.13
C VAL A 531 -3.01 10.35 -16.04
#